data_AF-A0A829BYC6-F1
#
_entry.id   AF-A0A829BYC6-F1
#
_cell.length_a   1.000
_cell.length_b   1.000
_cell.length_c   1.000
_cell.angle_alpha   90.00
_cell.angle_beta   90.00
_cell.angle_gamma   90.00
#
_symmetry.space_group_name_H-M   'P 1'
#
loop_
_entity.id
_entity.type
_entity.pdbx_description
1 polymer ?
#
loop_
_entity_poly.entity_id
_entity_poly.type
_entity_poly.pdbx_seq_one_letter_code
_entity_poly.pdbx_strand_id
1 'polypeptide(L)'
;MLPEIASSAPSEPYGVTLATGPVGGEVPITGVLGDQHAAMVGQVCLAPGEAKNTYGTGNFLLLNTGETIVRSNNGLLTTVCYQFGNAKPVYALEGSIAVTGSAVQWLRDQLGIISGAAQSEALARQVPDNGGMYFVPAFSGLFAPYWRSDARGAIVGLSRFNTNAHLARATLEAICYQSRDVVDAMEADSGVRLQVLKVDGGITGNDLCMQIQADVLGVDVVRPVVAETTALGAAYAAGLAVGFWAAPSDLRANWREDKRWTPTWDDDERAAGYAGWRKAVQRTLDWVDVS
;
A
#
# COMPACT_ATOMS: atom_id res chain seq x y z
N MET A 1 -1.54 29.56 -13.62
CA MET A 1 -1.60 28.94 -14.96
C MET A 1 -1.51 27.44 -14.77
N LEU A 2 -2.24 26.64 -15.56
CA LEU A 2 -2.20 25.17 -15.51
C LEU A 2 -1.27 24.64 -16.63
N PRO A 3 -0.54 23.53 -16.41
CA PRO A 3 0.27 22.90 -17.45
C PRO A 3 -0.60 22.16 -18.48
N GLU A 4 -0.02 21.84 -19.63
CA GLU A 4 -0.60 20.91 -20.59
C GLU A 4 -0.57 19.48 -20.01
N ILE A 5 -1.66 18.73 -20.17
CA ILE A 5 -1.75 17.33 -19.73
C ILE A 5 -1.31 16.43 -20.88
N ALA A 6 -0.38 15.53 -20.60
CA ALA A 6 0.12 14.55 -21.56
C ALA A 6 0.03 13.13 -21.00
N SER A 7 0.10 12.14 -21.89
CA SER A 7 0.20 10.72 -21.57
C SER A 7 1.41 10.45 -20.66
N SER A 8 1.37 9.37 -19.86
CA SER A 8 2.45 9.01 -18.94
C SER A 8 3.73 8.54 -19.63
N ALA A 9 3.60 8.08 -20.89
CA ALA A 9 4.71 7.66 -21.74
C ALA A 9 4.40 8.00 -23.21
N PRO A 10 4.50 9.26 -23.64
CA PRO A 10 4.12 9.69 -24.98
C PRO A 10 5.05 9.11 -26.06
N SER A 11 4.57 9.05 -27.31
CA SER A 11 5.41 8.64 -28.45
C SER A 11 6.46 9.69 -28.82
N GLU A 12 6.16 10.96 -28.57
CA GLU A 12 7.09 12.09 -28.71
C GLU A 12 7.55 12.54 -27.31
N PRO A 13 8.84 12.83 -27.09
CA PRO A 13 9.31 13.29 -25.78
C PRO A 13 8.59 14.57 -25.34
N TYR A 14 8.37 14.73 -24.03
CA TYR A 14 7.89 16.00 -23.46
C TYR A 14 8.88 17.15 -23.74
N GLY A 15 10.14 16.79 -23.92
CA GLY A 15 11.25 17.67 -24.22
C GLY A 15 12.58 16.94 -24.03
N VAL A 16 13.67 17.69 -24.09
CA VAL A 16 15.03 17.21 -23.81
C VAL A 16 15.62 17.97 -22.63
N THR A 17 16.51 17.32 -21.87
CA THR A 17 17.32 18.01 -20.85
C THR A 17 18.25 19.03 -21.51
N LEU A 18 18.67 20.04 -20.74
CA LEU A 18 19.67 21.00 -21.20
C LEU A 18 21.02 20.31 -21.40
N ALA A 19 21.70 20.60 -22.51
CA ALA A 19 23.05 20.10 -22.79
C ALA A 19 24.07 20.42 -21.68
N THR A 20 23.93 21.58 -21.03
CA THR A 20 24.76 22.03 -19.90
C THR A 20 24.24 21.57 -18.53
N GLY A 21 23.19 20.73 -18.51
CA GLY A 21 22.58 20.22 -17.30
C GLY A 21 23.41 19.13 -16.61
N PRO A 22 22.90 18.57 -15.49
CA PRO A 22 23.62 17.57 -14.68
C PRO A 22 24.00 16.29 -15.42
N VAL A 23 23.28 15.95 -16.49
CA VAL A 23 23.55 14.80 -17.36
C VAL A 23 24.61 15.07 -18.44
N GLY A 24 25.06 16.32 -18.62
CA GLY A 24 26.11 16.68 -19.57
C GLY A 24 25.74 16.45 -21.04
N GLY A 25 24.46 16.49 -21.39
CA GLY A 25 23.94 16.26 -22.74
C GLY A 25 22.41 16.42 -22.83
N GLU A 26 21.89 16.34 -24.04
CA GLU A 26 20.44 16.35 -24.30
C GLU A 26 19.89 14.92 -24.21
N VAL A 27 19.07 14.66 -23.20
CA VAL A 27 18.43 13.37 -22.95
C VAL A 27 16.91 13.56 -23.08
N PRO A 28 16.22 12.75 -23.90
CA PRO A 28 14.76 12.79 -23.99
C PRO A 28 14.09 12.51 -22.65
N ILE A 29 13.09 13.32 -22.31
CA ILE A 29 12.22 13.09 -21.15
C ILE A 29 10.93 12.47 -21.68
N THR A 30 10.70 11.20 -21.35
CA THR A 30 9.65 10.38 -21.99
C THR A 30 8.77 9.59 -21.02
N GLY A 31 8.97 9.75 -19.70
CA GLY A 31 8.12 9.11 -18.69
C GLY A 31 7.84 10.04 -17.51
N VAL A 32 6.55 10.25 -17.21
CA VAL A 32 6.09 10.99 -16.01
C VAL A 32 4.88 10.29 -15.41
N LEU A 33 4.98 9.88 -14.15
CA LEU A 33 3.92 9.26 -13.38
C LEU A 33 3.93 9.80 -11.95
N GLY A 34 2.76 9.83 -11.29
CA GLY A 34 2.71 9.92 -9.83
C GLY A 34 3.43 8.73 -9.20
N ASP A 35 4.01 8.89 -8.02
CA ASP A 35 4.85 7.87 -7.39
C ASP A 35 4.10 6.54 -7.18
N GLN A 36 2.87 6.57 -6.66
CA GLN A 36 2.03 5.39 -6.43
C GLN A 36 1.62 4.71 -7.74
N HIS A 37 1.40 5.52 -8.79
CA HIS A 37 1.08 5.07 -10.14
C HIS A 37 2.30 4.48 -10.86
N ALA A 38 3.48 5.04 -10.64
CA ALA A 38 4.74 4.48 -11.09
C ALA A 38 4.97 3.12 -10.43
N ALA A 39 4.72 2.98 -9.12
CA ALA A 39 4.80 1.70 -8.42
C ALA A 39 3.83 0.64 -9.00
N MET A 40 2.64 1.03 -9.49
CA MET A 40 1.75 0.11 -10.24
C MET A 40 2.42 -0.44 -11.51
N VAL A 41 3.09 0.42 -12.27
CA VAL A 41 3.83 0.01 -13.49
C VAL A 41 5.05 -0.83 -13.13
N GLY A 42 5.81 -0.45 -12.10
CA GLY A 42 7.00 -1.18 -11.63
C GLY A 42 6.68 -2.56 -11.06
N GLN A 43 5.52 -2.71 -10.40
CA GLN A 43 4.98 -4.00 -9.97
C GLN A 43 4.34 -4.79 -11.10
N VAL A 44 4.26 -4.21 -12.30
CA VAL A 44 3.61 -4.79 -13.48
C VAL A 44 2.16 -5.19 -13.18
N CYS A 45 1.43 -4.32 -12.46
CA CYS A 45 -0.01 -4.40 -12.23
C CYS A 45 -0.74 -3.78 -13.42
N LEU A 46 -0.65 -4.45 -14.57
CA LEU A 46 -1.10 -3.95 -15.86
C LEU A 46 -2.46 -4.48 -16.32
N ALA A 47 -3.05 -5.42 -15.58
CA ALA A 47 -4.35 -6.01 -15.86
C ALA A 47 -5.38 -5.70 -14.75
N PRO A 48 -6.68 -5.63 -15.08
CA PRO A 48 -7.73 -5.46 -14.09
C PRO A 48 -7.66 -6.51 -12.98
N GLY A 49 -7.84 -6.10 -11.72
CA GLY A 49 -7.73 -6.99 -10.57
C GLY A 49 -6.32 -7.14 -9.99
N GLU A 50 -5.28 -6.72 -10.72
CA GLU A 50 -3.93 -6.64 -10.16
C GLU A 50 -3.82 -5.41 -9.25
N ALA A 51 -3.33 -5.63 -8.03
CA ALA A 51 -3.18 -4.59 -7.02
C ALA A 51 -1.78 -4.58 -6.42
N LYS A 52 -1.41 -3.44 -5.86
CA LYS A 52 -0.22 -3.31 -5.02
C LYS A 52 -0.52 -2.51 -3.76
N ASN A 53 0.24 -2.76 -2.71
CA ASN A 53 0.25 -1.96 -1.49
C ASN A 53 1.68 -1.51 -1.18
N THR A 54 1.90 -0.19 -1.17
CA THR A 54 3.20 0.39 -0.82
C THR A 54 3.22 0.71 0.67
N TYR A 55 4.17 0.13 1.40
CA TYR A 55 4.31 0.31 2.84
C TYR A 55 5.36 1.36 3.22
N GLY A 56 4.91 2.58 3.48
CA GLY A 56 5.74 3.71 3.92
C GLY A 56 5.34 4.23 5.30
N THR A 57 5.47 5.56 5.51
CA THR A 57 4.94 6.24 6.70
C THR A 57 3.43 6.02 6.86
N GLY A 58 2.72 6.10 5.73
CA GLY A 58 1.38 5.55 5.51
C GLY A 58 1.44 4.46 4.44
N ASN A 59 0.28 3.87 4.12
CA ASN A 59 0.15 2.91 3.02
C ASN A 59 -0.77 3.43 1.92
N PHE A 60 -0.44 3.06 0.69
CA PHE A 60 -1.25 3.35 -0.48
C PHE A 60 -1.50 2.06 -1.25
N LEU A 61 -2.76 1.64 -1.24
CA LEU A 61 -3.22 0.47 -1.95
C LEU A 61 -3.92 0.92 -3.22
N LEU A 62 -3.49 0.38 -4.37
CA LEU A 62 -4.06 0.69 -5.67
C LEU A 62 -4.51 -0.61 -6.34
N LEU A 63 -5.71 -0.61 -6.91
CA LEU A 63 -6.29 -1.70 -7.69
C LEU A 63 -6.52 -1.24 -9.12
N ASN A 64 -5.94 -1.95 -10.09
CA ASN A 64 -6.16 -1.69 -11.51
C ASN A 64 -7.60 -2.06 -11.90
N THR A 65 -8.32 -1.11 -12.51
CA THR A 65 -9.72 -1.27 -12.96
C THR A 65 -9.87 -1.28 -14.49
N GLY A 66 -8.75 -1.33 -15.22
CA GLY A 66 -8.71 -1.30 -16.67
C GLY A 66 -9.14 0.04 -17.24
N GLU A 67 -9.80 0.02 -18.40
CA GLU A 67 -10.34 1.22 -19.06
C GLU A 67 -11.64 1.72 -18.42
N THR A 68 -12.13 1.05 -17.37
CA THR A 68 -13.41 1.36 -16.71
C THR A 68 -13.18 2.29 -15.53
N ILE A 69 -13.89 3.42 -15.52
CA ILE A 69 -13.92 4.32 -14.36
C ILE A 69 -14.86 3.71 -13.31
N VAL A 70 -14.28 3.27 -12.18
CA VAL A 70 -15.06 2.83 -11.02
C VAL A 70 -15.17 3.96 -10.01
N ARG A 71 -16.38 4.45 -9.76
CA ARG A 71 -16.66 5.48 -8.74
C ARG A 71 -16.95 4.81 -7.41
N SER A 72 -16.20 5.19 -6.38
CA SER A 72 -16.34 4.59 -5.06
C SER A 72 -17.63 5.01 -4.36
N ASN A 73 -18.31 4.04 -3.74
CA ASN A 73 -19.35 4.25 -2.72
C ASN A 73 -18.85 3.89 -1.31
N ASN A 74 -17.59 3.45 -1.18
CA ASN A 74 -16.97 2.96 0.05
C ASN A 74 -15.75 3.80 0.50
N GLY A 75 -15.70 5.08 0.11
CA GLY A 75 -14.69 6.02 0.60
C GLY A 75 -13.30 5.86 -0.04
N LEU A 76 -13.23 5.37 -1.27
CA LEU A 76 -11.99 5.28 -2.05
C LEU A 76 -11.90 6.41 -3.09
N LEU A 77 -10.69 6.63 -3.58
CA LEU A 77 -10.43 7.56 -4.66
C LEU A 77 -10.49 6.84 -6.01
N THR A 78 -11.17 7.45 -6.98
CA THR A 78 -11.07 7.06 -8.38
C THR A 78 -9.97 7.89 -9.04
N THR A 79 -8.98 7.24 -9.64
CA THR A 79 -7.82 7.94 -10.22
C THR A 79 -7.40 7.35 -11.57
N VAL A 80 -6.66 8.12 -12.35
CA VAL A 80 -5.97 7.61 -13.55
C VAL A 80 -4.77 6.81 -13.07
N CYS A 81 -4.64 5.56 -13.50
CA CYS A 81 -3.51 4.70 -13.17
C CYS A 81 -2.29 5.02 -14.04
N TYR A 82 -2.46 5.02 -15.36
CA TYR A 82 -1.42 5.41 -16.32
C TYR A 82 -2.04 5.52 -17.73
N GLN A 83 -1.33 6.16 -18.64
CA GLN A 83 -1.61 6.12 -20.07
C GLN A 83 -0.31 5.95 -20.84
N PHE A 84 -0.23 4.97 -21.74
CA PHE A 84 0.96 4.75 -22.57
C PHE A 84 0.67 5.16 -24.02
N GLY A 85 1.51 6.04 -24.58
CA GLY A 85 1.33 6.59 -25.91
C GLY A 85 -0.08 7.13 -26.11
N ASN A 86 -0.70 6.70 -27.21
CA ASN A 86 -2.09 7.02 -27.58
C ASN A 86 -3.11 5.96 -27.15
N ALA A 87 -2.72 5.00 -26.30
CA ALA A 87 -3.66 4.04 -25.74
C ALA A 87 -4.70 4.75 -24.86
N LYS A 88 -5.83 4.10 -24.61
CA LYS A 88 -6.81 4.60 -23.64
C LYS A 88 -6.21 4.63 -22.24
N PRO A 89 -6.61 5.60 -21.39
CA PRO A 89 -6.16 5.62 -20.01
C PRO A 89 -6.66 4.38 -19.26
N VAL A 90 -5.78 3.85 -18.41
CA VAL A 90 -6.14 2.85 -17.41
C VAL A 90 -6.44 3.57 -16.10
N TYR A 91 -7.46 3.13 -15.37
CA TYR A 91 -7.91 3.71 -14.11
C TYR A 91 -7.60 2.79 -12.93
N ALA A 92 -7.59 3.35 -11.74
CA ALA A 92 -7.47 2.62 -10.49
C ALA A 92 -8.44 3.12 -9.42
N LEU A 93 -8.78 2.22 -8.51
CA LEU A 93 -9.22 2.59 -7.17
C LEU A 93 -7.99 2.74 -6.28
N GLU A 94 -7.99 3.78 -5.45
CA GLU A 94 -6.92 4.06 -4.50
C GLU A 94 -7.50 4.23 -3.10
N GLY A 95 -6.89 3.55 -2.13
CA GLY A 95 -7.14 3.77 -0.71
C GLY A 95 -5.86 4.16 0.01
N SER A 96 -5.93 5.25 0.77
CA SER A 96 -4.81 5.79 1.54
C SER A 96 -5.02 5.54 3.03
N ILE A 97 -3.99 5.01 3.68
CA ILE A 97 -3.93 4.75 5.11
C ILE A 97 -2.84 5.64 5.68
N ALA A 98 -3.19 6.61 6.53
CA ALA A 98 -2.21 7.60 6.98
C ALA A 98 -1.16 7.05 7.95
N VAL A 99 -1.51 6.04 8.74
CA VAL A 99 -0.67 5.59 9.86
C VAL A 99 -0.34 4.10 9.75
N THR A 100 0.84 3.82 9.19
CA THR A 100 1.40 2.47 9.13
C THR A 100 2.84 2.45 9.67
N GLY A 101 3.83 2.87 8.89
CA GLY A 101 5.22 2.98 9.35
C GLY A 101 5.36 3.98 10.50
N SER A 102 4.53 5.03 10.51
CA SER A 102 4.45 5.98 11.62
C SER A 102 3.93 5.34 12.92
N ALA A 103 3.16 4.26 12.88
CA ALA A 103 2.78 3.51 14.09
C ALA A 103 4.00 2.82 14.72
N VAL A 104 4.83 2.17 13.91
CA VAL A 104 6.11 1.58 14.37
C VAL A 104 7.06 2.67 14.86
N GLN A 105 7.13 3.79 14.16
CA GLN A 105 7.92 4.95 14.59
C GLN A 105 7.44 5.48 15.94
N TRP A 106 6.13 5.54 16.18
CA TRP A 106 5.57 5.97 17.46
C TRP A 106 5.96 5.04 18.61
N LEU A 107 5.99 3.72 18.40
CA LEU A 107 6.50 2.77 19.41
C LEU A 107 7.96 3.06 19.78
N ARG A 108 8.78 3.48 18.80
CA ARG A 108 10.19 3.84 19.00
C ARG A 108 10.34 5.17 19.72
N ASP A 109 9.78 6.23 19.13
CA ASP A 109 10.07 7.60 19.52
C ASP A 109 9.29 8.05 20.76
N GLN A 110 8.07 7.53 20.96
CA GLN A 110 7.18 7.98 22.03
C GLN A 110 7.08 6.99 23.18
N LEU A 111 6.95 5.69 22.89
CA LEU A 111 6.89 4.66 23.94
C LEU A 111 8.26 4.12 24.36
N GLY A 112 9.29 4.26 23.52
CA GLY A 112 10.64 3.77 23.82
C GLY A 112 10.74 2.25 23.98
N ILE A 113 9.77 1.48 23.48
CA ILE A 113 9.76 0.00 23.64
C ILE A 113 10.61 -0.72 22.57
N ILE A 114 11.01 0.01 21.53
CA ILE A 114 11.94 -0.42 20.49
C ILE A 114 12.94 0.72 20.20
N SER A 115 14.15 0.39 19.77
CA SER A 115 15.20 1.34 19.37
C SER A 115 15.27 1.54 17.85
N GLY A 116 14.65 0.66 17.07
CA GLY A 116 14.61 0.73 15.61
C GLY A 116 13.49 -0.12 15.02
N ALA A 117 13.12 0.17 13.77
CA ALA A 117 12.00 -0.49 13.10
C ALA A 117 12.16 -2.01 13.02
N ALA A 118 13.38 -2.53 12.78
CA ALA A 118 13.65 -3.97 12.75
C ALA A 118 13.37 -4.68 14.09
N GLN A 119 13.50 -3.97 15.22
CA GLN A 119 13.21 -4.56 16.53
C GLN A 119 11.71 -4.78 16.75
N SER A 120 10.82 -4.11 16.00
CA SER A 120 9.38 -4.35 16.08
C SER A 120 9.03 -5.81 15.79
N GLU A 121 9.70 -6.44 14.80
CA GLU A 121 9.52 -7.84 14.50
C GLU A 121 10.02 -8.73 15.63
N ALA A 122 11.28 -8.55 16.05
CA ALA A 122 11.89 -9.37 17.09
C ALA A 122 11.10 -9.32 18.41
N LEU A 123 10.59 -8.14 18.78
CA LEU A 123 9.77 -7.96 19.97
C LEU A 123 8.39 -8.63 19.80
N ALA A 124 7.73 -8.43 18.65
CA ALA A 124 6.44 -9.04 18.38
C ALA A 124 6.50 -10.57 18.30
N ARG A 125 7.63 -11.17 17.89
CA ARG A 125 7.83 -12.64 17.86
C ARG A 125 7.94 -13.29 19.24
N GLN A 126 8.09 -12.50 20.32
CA GLN A 126 8.16 -13.06 21.67
C GLN A 126 6.80 -13.58 22.17
N VAL A 127 5.71 -13.25 21.47
CA VAL A 127 4.34 -13.68 21.78
C VAL A 127 3.72 -14.34 20.54
N PRO A 128 2.87 -15.37 20.73
CA PRO A 128 2.22 -16.05 19.61
C PRO A 128 1.17 -15.16 18.92
N ASP A 129 0.47 -14.32 19.69
CA ASP A 129 -0.67 -13.51 19.24
C ASP A 129 -0.72 -12.14 19.94
N ASN A 130 -1.75 -11.35 19.65
CA ASN A 130 -1.96 -10.02 20.25
C ASN A 130 -2.47 -10.06 21.71
N GLY A 131 -2.76 -11.25 22.26
CA GLY A 131 -3.26 -11.42 23.63
C GLY A 131 -4.62 -10.77 23.88
N GLY A 132 -5.47 -10.69 22.85
CA GLY A 132 -6.79 -10.03 22.89
C GLY A 132 -6.74 -8.49 22.80
N MET A 133 -5.54 -7.91 22.66
CA MET A 133 -5.33 -6.48 22.53
C MET A 133 -5.42 -6.03 21.07
N TYR A 134 -6.04 -4.87 20.85
CA TYR A 134 -6.07 -4.21 19.56
C TYR A 134 -5.54 -2.79 19.69
N PHE A 135 -4.76 -2.37 18.70
CA PHE A 135 -4.26 -1.00 18.61
C PHE A 135 -4.81 -0.34 17.35
N VAL A 136 -5.59 0.72 17.48
CA VAL A 136 -6.08 1.53 16.36
C VAL A 136 -5.23 2.80 16.28
N PRO A 137 -4.32 2.96 15.31
CA PRO A 137 -3.33 4.04 15.30
C PRO A 137 -3.86 5.32 14.64
N ALA A 138 -5.03 5.80 15.05
CA ALA A 138 -5.68 6.99 14.47
C ALA A 138 -5.10 8.33 14.98
N PHE A 139 -3.77 8.53 14.91
CA PHE A 139 -3.11 9.72 15.48
C PHE A 139 -3.58 11.04 14.85
N SER A 140 -3.89 11.02 13.56
CA SER A 140 -4.40 12.13 12.77
C SER A 140 -5.83 11.89 12.27
N GLY A 141 -6.57 10.99 12.94
CA GLY A 141 -7.84 10.47 12.44
C GLY A 141 -7.66 9.21 11.58
N LEU A 142 -8.77 8.70 11.05
CA LEU A 142 -8.80 7.58 10.12
C LEU A 142 -9.08 8.08 8.70
N PHE A 143 -8.33 7.56 7.74
CA PHE A 143 -8.46 7.87 6.31
C PHE A 143 -9.38 6.82 5.66
N ALA A 144 -9.13 6.41 4.41
CA ALA A 144 -9.94 5.42 3.74
C ALA A 144 -9.99 4.10 4.54
N PRO A 145 -11.15 3.41 4.58
CA PRO A 145 -12.44 3.83 4.01
C PRO A 145 -13.27 4.76 4.94
N TYR A 146 -12.80 5.05 6.15
CA TYR A 146 -13.58 5.68 7.22
C TYR A 146 -13.78 7.20 7.06
N TRP A 147 -12.72 7.95 6.69
CA TRP A 147 -12.69 9.41 6.63
C TRP A 147 -13.21 10.10 7.91
N ARG A 148 -12.68 9.68 9.06
CA ARG A 148 -13.06 10.15 10.40
C ARG A 148 -11.93 10.95 11.03
N SER A 149 -11.96 12.27 10.86
CA SER A 149 -10.99 13.21 11.46
C SER A 149 -11.11 13.31 12.99
N ASP A 150 -12.26 12.90 13.52
CA ASP A 150 -12.59 12.86 14.94
C ASP A 150 -11.99 11.65 15.68
N ALA A 151 -11.55 10.63 14.95
CA ALA A 151 -10.99 9.44 15.57
C ALA A 151 -9.62 9.72 16.23
N ARG A 152 -9.31 9.06 17.35
CA ARG A 152 -7.97 9.11 17.98
C ARG A 152 -7.41 7.74 18.29
N GLY A 153 -6.07 7.70 18.37
CA GLY A 153 -5.35 6.47 18.65
C GLY A 153 -5.80 5.81 19.96
N ALA A 154 -6.09 4.52 19.93
CA ALA A 154 -6.53 3.77 21.12
C ALA A 154 -5.94 2.38 21.17
N ILE A 155 -5.57 1.96 22.38
CA ILE A 155 -5.18 0.58 22.71
C ILE A 155 -6.29 0.01 23.59
N VAL A 156 -6.96 -1.05 23.14
CA VAL A 156 -8.09 -1.68 23.83
C VAL A 156 -7.84 -3.17 24.05
N GLY A 157 -8.54 -3.77 25.01
CA GLY A 157 -8.40 -5.19 25.32
C GLY A 157 -7.23 -5.53 26.25
N LEU A 158 -6.67 -4.54 26.95
CA LEU A 158 -5.61 -4.75 27.93
C LEU A 158 -6.11 -5.56 29.15
N SER A 159 -5.26 -6.48 29.58
CA SER A 159 -5.36 -7.28 30.80
C SER A 159 -3.98 -7.33 31.48
N ARG A 160 -3.91 -7.89 32.71
CA ARG A 160 -2.63 -8.06 33.42
C ARG A 160 -1.63 -8.99 32.72
N PHE A 161 -2.06 -9.74 31.72
CA PHE A 161 -1.23 -10.65 30.93
C PHE A 161 -0.43 -9.93 29.84
N ASN A 162 -0.91 -8.79 29.34
CA ASN A 162 -0.31 -8.13 28.18
C ASN A 162 1.05 -7.49 28.52
N THR A 163 1.91 -7.44 27.51
CA THR A 163 3.28 -6.93 27.58
C THR A 163 3.56 -6.01 26.40
N ASN A 164 4.72 -5.34 26.38
CA ASN A 164 5.18 -4.58 25.23
C ASN A 164 5.31 -5.42 23.95
N ALA A 165 5.60 -6.73 24.07
CA ALA A 165 5.60 -7.67 22.94
C ALA A 165 4.24 -7.79 22.28
N HIS A 166 3.17 -7.89 23.07
CA HIS A 166 1.80 -7.89 22.56
C HIS A 166 1.47 -6.57 21.85
N LEU A 167 2.01 -5.43 22.33
CA LEU A 167 1.75 -4.14 21.70
C LEU A 167 2.46 -4.01 20.35
N ALA A 168 3.70 -4.51 20.26
CA ALA A 168 4.40 -4.62 19.00
C ALA A 168 3.63 -5.52 18.02
N ARG A 169 3.13 -6.69 18.46
CA ARG A 169 2.27 -7.57 17.64
C ARG A 169 1.00 -6.86 17.17
N ALA A 170 0.23 -6.27 18.08
CA ALA A 170 -1.00 -5.54 17.76
C ALA A 170 -0.76 -4.36 16.81
N THR A 171 0.41 -3.74 16.86
CA THR A 171 0.80 -2.67 15.91
C THR A 171 1.01 -3.21 14.50
N LEU A 172 1.68 -4.34 14.34
CA LEU A 172 1.84 -4.98 13.03
C LEU A 172 0.49 -5.46 12.47
N GLU A 173 -0.35 -6.05 13.33
CA GLU A 173 -1.70 -6.45 12.96
C GLU A 173 -2.57 -5.26 12.53
N ALA A 174 -2.49 -4.12 13.22
CA ALA A 174 -3.24 -2.92 12.86
C ALA A 174 -2.92 -2.41 11.45
N ILE A 175 -1.66 -2.53 11.02
CA ILE A 175 -1.24 -2.19 9.64
C ILE A 175 -1.93 -3.12 8.64
N CYS A 176 -2.02 -4.40 8.98
CA CYS A 176 -2.62 -5.43 8.14
C CYS A 176 -4.14 -5.28 8.06
N TYR A 177 -4.81 -5.00 9.19
CA TYR A 177 -6.24 -4.79 9.25
C TYR A 177 -6.68 -3.51 8.55
N GLN A 178 -5.94 -2.41 8.67
CA GLN A 178 -6.22 -1.20 7.88
C GLN A 178 -6.10 -1.47 6.38
N SER A 179 -5.12 -2.28 5.96
CA SER A 179 -4.98 -2.69 4.55
C SER A 179 -6.17 -3.53 4.10
N ARG A 180 -6.68 -4.42 4.97
CA ARG A 180 -7.91 -5.19 4.70
C ARG A 180 -9.14 -4.32 4.58
N ASP A 181 -9.32 -3.32 5.45
CA ASP A 181 -10.47 -2.40 5.34
C ASP A 181 -10.53 -1.73 3.95
N VAL A 182 -9.36 -1.39 3.40
CA VAL A 182 -9.25 -0.82 2.05
C VAL A 182 -9.51 -1.86 0.96
N VAL A 183 -8.98 -3.09 1.11
CA VAL A 183 -9.25 -4.19 0.15
C VAL A 183 -10.74 -4.52 0.10
N ASP A 184 -11.39 -4.70 1.24
CA ASP A 184 -12.82 -5.02 1.31
C ASP A 184 -13.67 -3.91 0.65
N ALA A 185 -13.29 -2.63 0.84
CA ALA A 185 -13.92 -1.50 0.15
C ALA A 185 -13.70 -1.54 -1.38
N MET A 186 -12.50 -1.92 -1.84
CA MET A 186 -12.18 -2.02 -3.26
C MET A 186 -12.95 -3.15 -3.94
N GLU A 187 -13.05 -4.31 -3.29
CA GLU A 187 -13.83 -5.42 -3.80
C GLU A 187 -15.32 -5.06 -3.88
N ALA A 188 -15.85 -4.36 -2.88
CA ALA A 188 -17.23 -3.90 -2.85
C ALA A 188 -17.55 -2.89 -3.98
N ASP A 189 -16.62 -1.99 -4.31
CA ASP A 189 -16.82 -0.98 -5.36
C ASP A 189 -16.59 -1.51 -6.78
N SER A 190 -15.60 -2.39 -6.97
CA SER A 190 -15.19 -2.87 -8.29
C SER A 190 -15.85 -4.18 -8.71
N GLY A 191 -16.32 -4.98 -7.75
CA GLY A 191 -16.73 -6.37 -7.97
C GLY A 191 -15.59 -7.31 -8.33
N VAL A 192 -14.33 -6.84 -8.26
CA VAL A 192 -13.14 -7.61 -8.59
C VAL A 192 -12.49 -8.09 -7.30
N ARG A 193 -12.40 -9.42 -7.14
CA ARG A 193 -11.75 -10.04 -5.99
C ARG A 193 -10.23 -10.00 -6.15
N LEU A 194 -9.54 -9.53 -5.12
CA LEU A 194 -8.09 -9.57 -5.03
C LEU A 194 -7.60 -11.03 -5.01
N GLN A 195 -6.66 -11.38 -5.87
CA GLN A 195 -6.09 -12.74 -5.95
C GLN A 195 -4.71 -12.83 -5.29
N VAL A 196 -3.93 -11.76 -5.39
CA VAL A 196 -2.58 -11.66 -4.86
C VAL A 196 -2.31 -10.19 -4.55
N LEU A 197 -1.68 -9.91 -3.41
CA LEU A 197 -1.24 -8.58 -3.06
C LEU A 197 0.27 -8.45 -3.33
N LYS A 198 0.64 -7.63 -4.31
CA LYS A 198 2.04 -7.24 -4.51
C LYS A 198 2.40 -6.15 -3.52
N VAL A 199 3.56 -6.25 -2.90
CA VAL A 199 3.97 -5.30 -1.84
C VAL A 199 5.35 -4.73 -2.10
N ASP A 200 5.54 -3.48 -1.70
CA ASP A 200 6.83 -2.79 -1.70
C ASP A 200 6.91 -1.80 -0.52
N GLY A 201 8.06 -1.17 -0.32
CA GLY A 201 8.30 -0.24 0.80
C GLY A 201 8.90 -0.90 2.05
N GLY A 202 9.28 -0.06 3.01
CA GLY A 202 10.17 -0.45 4.12
C GLY A 202 9.61 -1.52 5.06
N ILE A 203 8.29 -1.57 5.27
CA ILE A 203 7.66 -2.57 6.16
C ILE A 203 7.75 -3.98 5.57
N THR A 204 7.91 -4.11 4.26
CA THR A 204 8.03 -5.43 3.61
C THR A 204 9.29 -6.19 4.02
N GLY A 205 10.24 -5.54 4.70
CA GLY A 205 11.36 -6.19 5.38
C GLY A 205 10.99 -6.91 6.69
N ASN A 206 9.77 -6.72 7.20
CA ASN A 206 9.25 -7.39 8.39
C ASN A 206 8.45 -8.63 7.98
N ASP A 207 9.09 -9.80 8.06
CA ASP A 207 8.52 -11.07 7.56
C ASP A 207 7.22 -11.45 8.27
N LEU A 208 7.11 -11.07 9.53
CA LEU A 208 5.94 -11.34 10.37
C LEU A 208 4.75 -10.47 9.98
N CYS A 209 4.98 -9.20 9.69
CA CYS A 209 3.95 -8.30 9.16
C CYS A 209 3.42 -8.82 7.82
N MET A 210 4.30 -9.28 6.92
CA MET A 210 3.88 -9.83 5.62
C MET A 210 3.10 -11.15 5.75
N GLN A 211 3.50 -12.02 6.68
CA GLN A 211 2.72 -13.23 6.99
C GLN A 211 1.33 -12.88 7.51
N ILE A 212 1.24 -11.98 8.52
CA ILE A 212 -0.05 -11.52 9.07
C ILE A 212 -0.90 -10.87 7.97
N GLN A 213 -0.30 -10.12 7.05
CA GLN A 213 -1.04 -9.51 5.94
C GLN A 213 -1.69 -10.58 5.04
N ALA A 214 -0.95 -11.65 4.72
CA ALA A 214 -1.48 -12.79 3.95
C ALA A 214 -2.59 -13.50 4.72
N ASP A 215 -2.38 -13.76 6.01
CA ASP A 215 -3.35 -14.40 6.89
C ASP A 215 -4.66 -13.61 7.01
N VAL A 216 -4.55 -12.29 7.21
CA VAL A 216 -5.66 -11.36 7.39
C VAL A 216 -6.47 -11.20 6.10
N LEU A 217 -5.84 -11.17 4.93
CA LEU A 217 -6.52 -11.05 3.63
C LEU A 217 -7.01 -12.39 3.09
N GLY A 218 -6.38 -13.51 3.45
CA GLY A 218 -6.67 -14.82 2.85
C GLY A 218 -6.20 -14.95 1.40
N VAL A 219 -5.21 -14.17 0.98
CA VAL A 219 -4.57 -14.24 -0.33
C VAL A 219 -3.06 -14.17 -0.21
N ASP A 220 -2.34 -14.65 -1.22
CA ASP A 220 -0.88 -14.57 -1.23
C ASP A 220 -0.39 -13.12 -1.22
N VAL A 221 0.66 -12.86 -0.45
CA VAL A 221 1.41 -11.60 -0.45
C VAL A 221 2.76 -11.84 -1.10
N VAL A 222 3.17 -10.96 -2.02
CA VAL A 222 4.39 -11.16 -2.80
C VAL A 222 5.26 -9.91 -2.85
N ARG A 223 6.54 -10.06 -2.50
CA ARG A 223 7.56 -9.02 -2.58
C ARG A 223 8.46 -9.24 -3.80
N PRO A 224 8.71 -8.21 -4.64
CA PRO A 224 9.62 -8.32 -5.77
C PRO A 224 11.10 -8.23 -5.33
N VAL A 225 12.01 -8.73 -6.18
CA VAL A 225 13.47 -8.57 -6.01
C VAL A 225 13.89 -7.10 -6.03
N VAL A 226 13.26 -6.29 -6.88
CA VAL A 226 13.52 -4.85 -6.96
C VAL A 226 12.57 -4.13 -6.02
N ALA A 227 13.09 -3.65 -4.89
CA ALA A 227 12.29 -2.93 -3.89
C ALA A 227 11.81 -1.54 -4.36
N GLU A 228 12.61 -0.85 -5.17
CA GLU A 228 12.32 0.51 -5.67
C GLU A 228 11.39 0.49 -6.89
N THR A 229 10.17 0.00 -6.70
CA THR A 229 9.17 -0.18 -7.77
C THR A 229 8.71 1.15 -8.38
N THR A 230 8.71 2.23 -7.60
CA THR A 230 8.41 3.59 -8.09
C THR A 230 9.40 4.03 -9.17
N ALA A 231 10.70 3.95 -8.88
CA ALA A 231 11.74 4.32 -9.84
C ALA A 231 11.76 3.36 -11.04
N LEU A 232 11.56 2.07 -10.80
CA LEU A 232 11.46 1.06 -11.84
C LEU A 232 10.30 1.32 -12.80
N GLY A 233 9.13 1.71 -12.28
CA GLY A 233 7.96 2.02 -13.09
C GLY A 233 8.14 3.26 -13.97
N ALA A 234 8.80 4.31 -13.45
CA ALA A 234 9.18 5.47 -14.24
C ALA A 234 10.16 5.10 -15.35
N ALA A 235 11.15 4.23 -15.06
CA ALA A 235 12.07 3.70 -16.05
C ALA A 235 11.35 2.88 -17.13
N TYR A 236 10.41 2.00 -16.73
CA TYR A 236 9.58 1.23 -17.67
C TYR A 236 8.75 2.12 -18.59
N ALA A 237 8.09 3.15 -18.05
CA ALA A 237 7.32 4.09 -18.84
C ALA A 237 8.21 4.82 -19.87
N ALA A 238 9.34 5.39 -19.43
CA ALA A 238 10.27 6.08 -20.32
C ALA A 238 10.86 5.14 -21.38
N GLY A 239 11.20 3.91 -20.99
CA GLY A 239 11.75 2.89 -21.88
C GLY A 239 10.75 2.36 -22.90
N LEU A 240 9.46 2.24 -22.54
CA LEU A 240 8.39 1.92 -23.49
C LEU A 240 8.25 3.02 -24.55
N ALA A 241 8.30 4.30 -24.14
CA ALA A 241 8.17 5.43 -25.04
C ALA A 241 9.30 5.51 -26.09
N VAL A 242 10.53 5.12 -25.73
CA VAL A 242 11.69 5.13 -26.65
C VAL A 242 11.95 3.78 -27.34
N GLY A 243 11.08 2.78 -27.13
CA GLY A 243 11.22 1.45 -27.72
C GLY A 243 12.34 0.59 -27.13
N PHE A 244 12.83 0.90 -25.92
CA PHE A 244 13.74 0.01 -25.18
C PHE A 244 13.04 -1.30 -24.80
N TRP A 245 11.74 -1.22 -24.47
CA TRP A 245 10.82 -2.35 -24.45
C TRP A 245 9.78 -2.16 -25.56
N ALA A 246 9.40 -3.24 -26.24
CA ALA A 246 8.50 -3.16 -27.39
C ALA A 246 7.04 -3.04 -26.96
N ALA A 247 6.65 -3.71 -25.88
CA ALA A 247 5.29 -3.68 -25.37
C ALA A 247 5.22 -3.80 -23.83
N PRO A 248 4.13 -3.34 -23.19
CA PRO A 248 3.94 -3.49 -21.75
C PRO A 248 3.96 -4.95 -21.26
N SER A 249 3.61 -5.91 -22.12
CA SER A 249 3.73 -7.34 -21.83
C SER A 249 5.16 -7.79 -21.55
N ASP A 250 6.15 -7.17 -22.18
CA ASP A 250 7.56 -7.52 -22.05
C ASP A 250 8.09 -7.23 -20.64
N LEU A 251 7.45 -6.29 -19.94
CA LEU A 251 7.82 -5.90 -18.58
C LEU A 251 7.62 -7.05 -17.59
N ARG A 252 6.68 -7.97 -17.85
CA ARG A 252 6.43 -9.14 -16.97
C ARG A 252 7.64 -10.05 -16.87
N ALA A 253 8.48 -10.13 -17.91
CA ALA A 253 9.70 -10.95 -17.89
C ALA A 253 10.79 -10.36 -16.97
N ASN A 254 10.73 -9.07 -16.68
CA ASN A 254 11.68 -8.38 -15.81
C ASN A 254 11.25 -8.40 -14.34
N TRP A 255 9.95 -8.60 -14.08
CA TRP A 255 9.44 -8.72 -12.72
C TRP A 255 9.80 -10.10 -12.16
N ARG A 256 10.50 -10.12 -11.04
CA ARG A 256 10.91 -11.35 -10.34
C ARG A 256 10.44 -11.28 -8.90
N GLU A 257 9.79 -12.36 -8.48
CA GLU A 257 9.44 -12.61 -7.09
C GLU A 257 10.72 -12.88 -6.29
N ASP A 258 10.85 -12.21 -5.15
CA ASP A 258 11.88 -12.49 -4.14
C ASP A 258 11.33 -13.45 -3.08
N LYS A 259 10.16 -13.11 -2.54
CA LYS A 259 9.51 -13.89 -1.48
C LYS A 259 8.00 -13.80 -1.56
N ARG A 260 7.34 -14.89 -1.19
CA ARG A 260 5.89 -15.03 -1.06
C ARG A 260 5.52 -15.54 0.33
N TRP A 261 4.43 -15.01 0.84
CA TRP A 261 3.76 -15.49 2.04
C TRP A 261 2.37 -15.96 1.65
N THR A 262 2.06 -17.20 2.03
CA THR A 262 0.76 -17.84 1.77
C THR A 262 -0.05 -17.85 3.06
N PRO A 263 -1.38 -17.61 3.01
CA PRO A 263 -2.22 -17.62 4.20
C PRO A 263 -2.12 -18.92 4.97
N THR A 264 -2.01 -18.81 6.29
CA THR A 264 -1.94 -19.92 7.25
C THR A 264 -3.14 -19.97 8.18
N TRP A 265 -3.82 -18.83 8.39
CA TRP A 265 -5.07 -18.78 9.16
C TRP A 265 -6.23 -19.40 8.38
N ASP A 266 -7.07 -20.13 9.10
CA ASP A 266 -8.36 -20.53 8.58
C ASP A 266 -9.36 -19.35 8.52
N ASP A 267 -10.54 -19.60 7.96
CA ASP A 267 -11.56 -18.57 7.78
C ASP A 267 -12.15 -18.09 9.12
N ASP A 268 -12.20 -18.95 10.15
CA ASP A 268 -12.76 -18.62 11.46
C ASP A 268 -11.81 -17.72 12.26
N GLU A 269 -10.51 -18.03 12.28
CA GLU A 269 -9.46 -17.19 12.84
C GLU A 269 -9.45 -15.80 12.19
N ARG A 270 -9.49 -15.78 10.85
CA ARG A 270 -9.51 -14.55 10.05
C ARG A 270 -10.77 -13.71 10.31
N ALA A 271 -11.92 -14.35 10.47
CA ALA A 271 -13.17 -13.66 10.79
C ALA A 271 -13.19 -13.12 12.22
N ALA A 272 -12.70 -13.90 13.19
CA ALA A 272 -12.64 -13.52 14.60
C ALA A 272 -11.69 -12.33 14.84
N GLY A 273 -10.47 -12.39 14.28
CA GLY A 273 -9.51 -11.28 14.37
C GLY A 273 -10.05 -9.99 13.78
N TYR A 274 -10.68 -10.07 12.61
CA TYR A 274 -11.26 -8.89 11.96
C TYR A 274 -12.50 -8.35 12.68
N ALA A 275 -13.32 -9.21 13.29
CA ALA A 275 -14.43 -8.78 14.14
C ALA A 275 -13.91 -8.00 15.36
N GLY A 276 -12.80 -8.44 15.97
CA GLY A 276 -12.13 -7.73 17.05
C GLY A 276 -11.58 -6.37 16.60
N TRP A 277 -10.93 -6.32 15.44
CA TRP A 277 -10.45 -5.07 14.85
C TRP A 277 -11.57 -4.05 14.64
N ARG A 278 -12.66 -4.44 13.97
CA ARG A 278 -13.80 -3.53 13.72
C ARG A 278 -14.42 -3.03 15.03
N LYS A 279 -14.50 -3.90 16.05
CA LYS A 279 -14.96 -3.50 17.38
C LYS A 279 -14.02 -2.47 18.01
N ALA A 280 -12.70 -2.61 17.85
CA ALA A 280 -11.73 -1.65 18.33
C ALA A 280 -11.85 -0.30 17.61
N VAL A 281 -12.00 -0.29 16.28
CA VAL A 281 -12.22 0.93 15.49
C VAL A 281 -13.47 1.67 15.96
N GLN A 282 -14.58 0.98 16.21
CA GLN A 282 -15.80 1.62 16.73
C GLN A 282 -15.61 2.31 18.10
N ARG A 283 -14.58 1.96 18.87
CA ARG A 283 -14.29 2.60 20.16
C ARG A 283 -13.39 3.83 20.03
N THR A 284 -12.90 4.14 18.83
CA THR A 284 -12.07 5.31 18.57
C THR A 284 -12.82 6.46 17.91
N LEU A 285 -14.01 6.19 17.39
CA LEU A 285 -14.88 7.17 16.74
C LEU A 285 -15.54 8.09 17.77
N ASP A 286 -15.94 9.28 17.31
CA ASP A 286 -16.61 10.34 18.07
C ASP A 286 -15.80 10.79 19.30
N TRP A 287 -14.45 10.75 19.20
CA TRP A 287 -13.56 11.00 20.31
C TRP A 287 -13.26 12.49 20.54
N VAL A 288 -12.97 13.24 19.46
CA VAL A 288 -12.89 14.71 19.52
C VAL A 288 -14.07 15.35 18.81
N ASP A 289 -14.52 16.48 19.35
CA ASP A 289 -15.48 17.33 18.65
C ASP A 289 -14.78 18.05 17.49
N VAL A 290 -15.18 17.73 16.26
CA VAL A 290 -14.66 18.38 15.05
C VAL A 290 -15.66 19.46 14.63
N SER A 291 -15.23 20.72 14.71
CA SER A 291 -15.98 21.91 14.29
C SER A 291 -15.85 22.20 12.80
#